data_AF-A0A6N6RY91-F1
#
_entry.id   AF-A0A6N6RY91-F1
#
_cell.length_a   1.000
_cell.length_b   1.000
_cell.length_c   1.000
_cell.angle_alpha   90.00
_cell.angle_beta   90.00
_cell.angle_gamma   90.00
#
_symmetry.space_group_name_H-M   'P 1'
#
loop_
_entity.id
_entity.type
_entity.pdbx_description
1 polymer ?
#
loop_
_entity_poly.entity_id
_entity_poly.type
_entity_poly.pdbx_seq_one_letter_code
_entity_poly.pdbx_strand_id
1 'polypeptide(L)' 'TMNPETRILKKVMVEDAVDTDEIFTILMGDEVEPRKEFIETNALNVVNLDV' A
#
# COMPACT_ATOMS: atom_id res chain seq x y z
N THR A 1 10.00 3.32 -16.88
CA THR A 1 10.70 2.96 -18.14
C THR A 1 9.70 2.96 -19.29
N MET A 2 10.11 3.42 -20.48
CA MET A 2 9.17 3.70 -21.58
C MET A 2 9.22 2.68 -22.73
N ASN A 3 10.28 1.88 -22.85
CA ASN A 3 10.41 0.90 -23.93
C ASN A 3 9.37 -0.24 -23.73
N PRO A 4 8.41 -0.42 -24.66
CA PRO A 4 7.41 -1.49 -24.57
C PRO A 4 7.99 -2.89 -24.52
N GLU A 5 9.16 -3.13 -25.12
CA GLU A 5 9.79 -4.46 -25.22
C GLU A 5 10.50 -4.88 -23.93
N THR A 6 10.91 -3.93 -23.09
CA THR A 6 11.68 -4.20 -21.85
C THR A 6 10.99 -3.74 -20.58
N ARG A 7 9.81 -3.12 -20.69
CA ARG A 7 9.07 -2.65 -19.50
C ARG A 7 8.35 -3.82 -18.83
N ILE A 8 8.39 -3.81 -17.50
CA ILE A 8 7.57 -4.67 -16.66
C ILE A 8 6.39 -3.81 -16.18
N LEU A 9 5.19 -4.19 -16.60
CA LEU A 9 3.95 -3.55 -16.13
C LEU A 9 3.32 -4.43 -15.05
N LYS A 10 2.96 -3.83 -13.92
CA LYS A 10 2.11 -4.47 -12.91
C LYS A 10 0.71 -3.88 -13.04
N LYS A 11 -0.31 -4.75 -13.19
CA LYS A 11 -1.71 -4.33 -13.18
C LYS A 11 -2.19 -4.32 -11.73
N VAL A 12 -2.66 -3.17 -11.26
CA VAL A 12 -3.24 -3.03 -9.93
C VAL A 12 -4.66 -3.59 -9.94
N MET A 13 -4.98 -4.42 -8.95
CA MET A 13 -6.32 -4.98 -8.72
C MET A 13 -6.82 -4.47 -7.36
N VAL A 14 -8.11 -4.21 -7.27
CA VAL A 14 -8.78 -3.88 -5.99
C VAL A 14 -9.66 -5.08 -5.66
N GLU A 15 -9.33 -5.77 -4.57
CA GLU A 15 -10.02 -7.00 -4.14
C GLU A 15 -11.21 -6.67 -3.23
N ASP A 16 -10.99 -5.84 -2.21
CA ASP A 16 -12.04 -5.30 -1.35
C ASP A 16 -11.99 -3.77 -1.36
N ALA A 17 -13.11 -3.15 -1.78
CA ALA A 17 -13.21 -1.70 -1.89
C ALA A 17 -13.33 -1.00 -0.53
N VAL A 18 -13.91 -1.66 0.48
CA VAL A 18 -14.12 -1.08 1.81
C VAL A 18 -12.80 -1.01 2.57
N ASP A 19 -12.09 -2.14 2.64
CA ASP A 19 -10.79 -2.21 3.30
C ASP A 19 -9.76 -1.30 2.62
N THR A 20 -9.83 -1.21 1.29
CA THR A 20 -8.95 -0.32 0.52
C THR A 20 -9.19 1.15 0.87
N ASP A 21 -10.45 1.58 1.03
CA ASP A 21 -10.80 2.96 1.37
C ASP A 21 -10.33 3.36 2.79
N GLU A 22 -10.45 2.43 3.74
CA GLU A 22 -9.94 2.62 5.11
C GLU A 22 -8.41 2.81 5.12
N ILE A 23 -7.68 1.94 4.40
CA ILE A 23 -6.22 2.02 4.28
C ILE A 23 -5.80 3.34 3.61
N PHE A 24 -6.51 3.77 2.56
CA PHE A 24 -6.24 5.06 1.92
C PHE A 24 -6.45 6.22 2.89
N THR A 25 -7.51 6.18 3.70
CA THR A 25 -7.80 7.22 4.68
C THR A 25 -6.73 7.30 5.77
N ILE A 26 -6.29 6.16 6.30
CA ILE A 26 -5.25 6.11 7.35
C ILE A 26 -3.90 6.62 6.80
N LEU A 27 -3.54 6.22 5.58
CA LEU A 27 -2.22 6.55 5.02
C LEU A 27 -2.16 7.95 4.40
N MET A 28 -3.26 8.43 3.82
CA MET A 28 -3.30 9.66 3.03
C MET A 28 -4.18 10.76 3.62
N GLY A 29 -4.93 10.49 4.70
CA GLY A 29 -5.75 11.48 5.40
C GLY A 29 -4.93 12.45 6.24
N ASP A 30 -5.54 13.50 6.79
CA ASP A 30 -4.82 14.60 7.44
C ASP A 30 -4.28 14.26 8.85
N GLU A 31 -4.78 13.20 9.47
CA GLU A 31 -4.41 12.82 10.81
C GLU A 31 -3.05 12.10 10.86
N VAL A 32 -2.14 12.62 11.68
CA VAL A 32 -0.76 12.11 11.79
C VAL A 32 -0.67 10.90 12.71
N GLU A 33 -1.45 10.87 13.79
CA GLU A 33 -1.37 9.82 14.81
C GLU A 33 -1.76 8.43 14.26
N PRO A 34 -2.90 8.26 13.56
CA PRO A 34 -3.29 6.96 13.01
C PRO A 34 -2.27 6.43 11.99
N ARG A 35 -1.70 7.33 11.19
CA ARG A 35 -0.65 6.99 10.22
C ARG A 35 0.62 6.51 10.91
N LYS A 36 1.00 7.16 12.01
CA LYS A 36 2.22 6.81 12.76
C LYS A 36 2.07 5.43 13.40
N GLU A 37 0.96 5.16 14.07
CA GLU A 37 0.67 3.85 14.66
C GLU A 37 0.67 2.74 13.60
N PHE A 38 0.07 3.01 12.44
CA PHE A 38 0.05 2.07 11.31
C PHE A 38 1.47 1.73 10.82
N ILE A 39 2.34 2.74 10.66
CA ILE A 39 3.72 2.54 10.23
C ILE A 39 4.51 1.76 11.29
N GLU A 40 4.43 2.14 12.57
CA GLU A 40 5.17 1.45 13.63
C GLU A 40 4.77 -0.03 13.76
N THR A 41 3.48 -0.33 13.59
CA THR A 41 2.95 -1.69 13.69
C THR A 41 3.35 -2.57 12.50
N ASN A 42 3.42 -2.01 11.29
CA ASN A 42 3.61 -2.79 10.06
C ASN A 42 5.04 -2.72 9.47
N ALA A 43 5.86 -1.75 9.87
CA ALA A 43 7.18 -1.51 9.28
C ALA A 43 8.17 -2.67 9.41
N LEU A 44 8.00 -3.55 10.42
CA LEU A 44 8.85 -4.73 10.60
C LEU A 44 8.27 -5.97 9.92
N ASN A 45 6.98 -5.96 9.59
CA ASN A 45 6.26 -7.11 9.03
C ASN A 45 6.30 -7.16 7.48
N VAL A 46 6.69 -6.05 6.84
CA VAL A 46 6.80 -5.93 5.37
C VAL A 46 7.85 -6.85 4.73
N VAL A 47 8.76 -7.44 5.51
CA VAL A 47 9.83 -8.32 4.97
C VAL A 47 9.25 -9.63 4.41
N ASN A 48 8.08 -10.08 4.86
CA ASN A 48 7.49 -11.37 4.50
C ASN A 48 6.06 -11.27 3.94
N LEU A 49 5.75 -10.23 3.16
CA LEU A 49 4.41 -10.09 2.56
C LEU A 49 4.13 -11.12 1.45
N ASP A 50 5.18 -11.66 0.82
CA ASP A 50 5.08 -12.52 -0.37
C ASP A 50 5.49 -14.00 -0.09
N VAL A 51 5.51 -14.46 1.17
CA VAL A 51 5.84 -15.86 1.55
C VAL A 51 4.63 -16.77 1.53
#